data_AF-A0A060NN75-F1
#
_entry.id   AF-A0A060NN75-F1
#
_cell.length_a   1.000
_cell.length_b   1.000
_cell.length_c   1.000
_cell.angle_alpha   90.00
_cell.angle_beta   90.00
_cell.angle_gamma   90.00
#
_symmetry.space_group_name_H-M   'P 1'
#
loop_
_entity.id
_entity.type
_entity.pdbx_description
1 polymer ?
#
loop_
_entity_poly.entity_id
_entity_poly.type
_entity_poly.pdbx_seq_one_letter_code
_entity_poly.pdbx_strand_id
1 'polypeptide(L)'
;MPSLRPDNGSDSARPTWTSALSGVVRDAVALARVRLELLALEGRSHAQAVVLLLLLGWAALCLFLLGLAFLAVMLTVLWWDTPYRVLALAAFAFVFLTLGAVGAAWAWRNWVVQRNWFEATRQELAADARKLRP
;
A
#
# COMPACT_ATOMS: atom_id res chain seq x y z
N MET A 1 -55.13 -28.91 59.13
CA MET A 1 -53.99 -28.01 59.32
C MET A 1 -53.14 -28.05 58.06
N PRO A 2 -53.04 -26.95 57.29
CA PRO A 2 -52.18 -26.85 56.11
C PRO A 2 -50.78 -26.43 56.55
N SER A 3 -49.76 -27.25 56.28
CA SER A 3 -48.36 -26.92 56.55
C SER A 3 -47.62 -26.61 55.24
N LEU A 4 -47.39 -25.30 55.07
CA LEU A 4 -46.22 -24.65 54.48
C LEU A 4 -45.65 -25.25 53.19
N ARG A 5 -46.10 -24.69 52.06
CA ARG A 5 -45.32 -24.63 50.82
C ARG A 5 -44.12 -23.69 51.08
N PRO A 6 -42.87 -24.07 50.78
CA PRO A 6 -41.79 -23.10 50.75
C PRO A 6 -42.00 -22.22 49.52
N ASP A 7 -42.31 -20.96 49.79
CA ASP A 7 -42.34 -19.90 48.80
C ASP A 7 -40.88 -19.58 48.47
N ASN A 8 -40.34 -20.23 47.44
CA ASN A 8 -39.00 -19.95 46.94
C ASN A 8 -39.03 -18.58 46.25
N GLY A 9 -39.04 -17.53 47.09
CA GLY A 9 -38.89 -16.15 46.68
C GLY A 9 -37.52 -15.92 46.07
N SER A 10 -37.55 -15.25 44.92
CA SER A 10 -36.46 -14.47 44.34
C SER A 10 -35.18 -15.22 43.96
N ASP A 11 -35.23 -15.98 42.87
CA ASP A 11 -34.13 -15.96 41.90
C ASP A 11 -34.18 -14.62 41.16
N SER A 12 -33.79 -13.56 41.87
CA SER A 12 -33.48 -12.28 41.26
C SER A 12 -32.31 -12.51 40.32
N ALA A 13 -32.60 -12.64 39.02
CA ALA A 13 -31.63 -12.73 37.95
C ALA A 13 -30.65 -11.56 38.07
N ARG A 14 -29.50 -11.82 38.69
CA ARG A 14 -28.42 -10.83 38.83
C ARG A 14 -27.90 -10.56 37.43
N PRO A 15 -27.85 -9.30 36.95
CA PRO A 15 -27.23 -9.00 35.67
C PRO A 15 -25.76 -9.41 35.74
N THR A 16 -25.43 -10.52 35.07
CA THR A 16 -24.08 -11.08 35.06
C THR A 16 -23.19 -10.15 34.25
N TRP A 17 -22.28 -9.43 34.89
CA TRP A 17 -21.26 -8.54 34.31
C TRP A 17 -20.49 -9.12 33.11
N THR A 18 -20.44 -10.46 32.98
CA THR A 18 -19.91 -11.15 31.80
C THR A 18 -20.72 -10.94 30.52
N SER A 19 -22.04 -10.74 30.62
CA SER A 19 -22.90 -10.45 29.48
C SER A 19 -22.76 -8.99 29.01
N ALA A 20 -22.47 -8.07 29.93
CA ALA A 20 -22.11 -6.70 29.57
C ALA A 20 -20.78 -6.65 28.80
N LEU A 21 -19.78 -7.41 29.25
CA LEU A 21 -18.48 -7.51 28.58
C LEU A 21 -18.59 -8.15 27.20
N SER A 22 -19.39 -9.22 27.07
CA SER A 22 -19.61 -9.87 25.77
C SER A 22 -20.36 -8.98 24.79
N GLY A 23 -21.29 -8.15 25.27
CA GLY A 23 -21.95 -7.11 24.48
C GLY A 23 -20.96 -6.09 23.91
N VAL A 24 -20.08 -5.54 24.77
CA VAL A 24 -19.07 -4.55 24.35
C VAL A 24 -18.08 -5.14 23.35
N VAL A 25 -17.63 -6.38 23.54
CA VAL A 25 -16.75 -7.07 22.58
C VAL A 25 -17.45 -7.26 21.24
N ARG A 26 -18.74 -7.61 21.24
CA ARG A 26 -19.52 -7.82 20.03
C ARG A 26 -19.71 -6.51 19.24
N ASP A 27 -19.98 -5.42 19.94
CA ASP A 27 -20.10 -4.09 19.34
C ASP A 27 -18.75 -3.57 18.82
N ALA A 28 -17.66 -3.80 19.54
CA ALA A 28 -16.31 -3.46 19.10
C ALA A 28 -15.92 -4.21 17.82
N VAL A 29 -16.22 -5.51 17.75
CA VAL A 29 -15.99 -6.34 16.55
C VAL A 29 -16.87 -5.89 15.38
N ALA A 30 -18.14 -5.55 15.63
CA ALA A 30 -19.03 -5.03 14.61
C ALA A 30 -18.54 -3.69 14.05
N LEU A 31 -18.09 -2.78 14.92
CA LEU A 31 -17.55 -1.48 14.53
C LEU A 31 -16.23 -1.61 13.75
N ALA A 32 -15.34 -2.51 14.19
CA ALA A 32 -14.10 -2.82 13.48
C ALA A 32 -14.38 -3.37 12.07
N ARG A 33 -15.37 -4.25 11.93
CA ARG A 33 -15.79 -4.82 10.64
C ARG A 33 -16.26 -3.74 9.66
N VAL A 34 -17.10 -2.82 10.12
CA VAL A 34 -17.62 -1.71 9.29
C VAL A 34 -16.49 -0.76 8.88
N ARG A 35 -15.57 -0.44 9.79
CA ARG A 35 -14.40 0.41 9.50
C ARG A 35 -13.45 -0.26 8.50
N LEU A 36 -13.22 -1.57 8.62
CA LEU A 36 -12.41 -2.33 7.68
C LEU A 36 -13.09 -2.44 6.31
N GLU A 37 -14.42 -2.60 6.25
CA GLU A 37 -15.18 -2.58 5.01
C GLU A 37 -15.07 -1.21 4.31
N LEU A 38 -15.19 -0.10 5.06
CA LEU A 38 -14.99 1.26 4.55
C LEU A 38 -13.54 1.50 4.09
N LEU A 39 -12.54 1.14 4.90
CA LEU A 39 -11.12 1.24 4.54
C LEU A 39 -10.78 0.39 3.31
N ALA A 40 -11.37 -0.79 3.18
CA ALA A 40 -11.21 -1.64 2.01
C ALA A 40 -11.91 -1.06 0.78
N LEU A 41 -13.07 -0.40 0.94
CA LEU A 41 -13.79 0.26 -0.14
C LEU A 41 -13.04 1.51 -0.64
N GLU A 42 -12.60 2.35 0.29
CA GLU A 42 -11.91 3.61 0.02
C GLU A 42 -10.48 3.37 -0.48
N GLY A 43 -9.81 2.35 0.07
CA GLY A 43 -8.55 1.84 -0.47
C GLY A 43 -8.70 1.38 -1.92
N ARG A 44 -9.79 0.69 -2.28
CA ARG A 44 -10.05 0.30 -3.68
C ARG A 44 -10.36 1.49 -4.58
N SER A 45 -11.10 2.49 -4.09
CA SER A 45 -11.46 3.68 -4.87
C SER A 45 -10.23 4.54 -5.20
N HIS A 46 -9.27 4.64 -4.28
CA HIS A 46 -8.06 5.44 -4.49
C HIS A 46 -6.90 4.63 -5.10
N ALA A 47 -6.86 3.31 -4.93
CA ALA A 47 -5.85 2.47 -5.56
C ALA A 47 -5.88 2.57 -7.09
N GLN A 48 -7.07 2.63 -7.71
CA GLN A 48 -7.16 2.77 -9.17
C GLN A 48 -6.59 4.10 -9.67
N ALA A 49 -6.89 5.21 -9.00
CA ALA A 49 -6.36 6.52 -9.36
C ALA A 49 -4.84 6.57 -9.22
N VAL A 50 -4.30 6.02 -8.12
CA VAL A 50 -2.85 5.93 -7.88
C VAL A 50 -2.17 5.05 -8.93
N VAL A 51 -2.74 3.89 -9.26
CA VAL A 51 -2.18 2.98 -10.29
C VAL A 51 -2.18 3.66 -11.66
N LEU A 52 -3.26 4.36 -12.03
CA LEU A 52 -3.33 5.08 -13.30
C LEU A 52 -2.31 6.22 -13.36
N LEU A 53 -2.18 7.01 -12.28
CA LEU A 53 -1.15 8.05 -12.18
C LEU A 53 0.25 7.47 -12.29
N LEU A 54 0.49 6.32 -11.66
CA LEU A 54 1.79 5.65 -11.71
C LEU A 54 2.10 5.13 -13.11
N LEU A 55 1.11 4.53 -13.78
CA LEU A 55 1.26 4.03 -15.15
C LEU A 55 1.48 5.19 -16.14
N LEU A 56 0.73 6.29 -15.97
CA LEU A 56 0.88 7.50 -16.78
C LEU A 56 2.22 8.18 -16.52
N GLY A 57 2.64 8.29 -15.26
CA GLY A 57 3.96 8.79 -14.88
C GLY A 57 5.08 7.94 -15.45
N TRP A 58 4.91 6.61 -15.46
CA TRP A 58 5.90 5.72 -16.05
C TRP A 58 5.93 5.85 -17.59
N ALA A 59 4.77 5.89 -18.24
CA ALA A 59 4.68 6.12 -19.68
C ALA A 59 5.31 7.48 -20.08
N ALA A 60 5.03 8.54 -19.31
CA ALA A 60 5.59 9.87 -19.53
C ALA A 60 7.12 9.89 -19.38
N LEU A 61 7.66 9.22 -18.35
CA LEU A 61 9.10 9.12 -18.14
C LEU A 61 9.78 8.29 -19.25
N CYS A 62 9.17 7.18 -19.69
CA CYS A 62 9.65 6.41 -20.85
C CYS A 62 9.69 7.27 -22.13
N LEU A 63 8.61 8.01 -22.41
CA LEU A 63 8.54 8.92 -23.55
C LEU A 63 9.58 10.04 -23.45
N PHE A 64 9.81 10.59 -22.26
CA PHE A 64 10.81 11.62 -22.02
C PHE A 64 12.22 11.10 -22.28
N LEU A 65 12.57 9.92 -21.74
CA LEU A 65 13.86 9.28 -21.99
C LEU A 65 14.06 8.96 -23.47
N LEU A 66 13.02 8.46 -24.15
CA LEU A 66 13.06 8.20 -25.57
C LEU A 66 13.27 9.49 -26.38
N GLY A 67 12.53 10.55 -26.07
CA GLY A 67 12.68 11.86 -26.71
C GLY A 67 14.06 12.46 -26.51
N LEU A 68 14.62 12.34 -25.30
CA LEU A 68 15.98 12.76 -25.01
C LEU A 68 16.98 11.93 -25.84
N ALA A 69 16.76 10.63 -26.05
CA ALA A 69 17.65 9.77 -26.83
C ALA A 69 17.64 10.18 -28.30
N PHE A 70 16.46 10.45 -28.86
CA PHE A 70 16.31 11.03 -30.19
C PHE A 70 17.00 12.40 -30.28
N LEU A 71 16.87 13.26 -29.25
CA LEU A 71 17.54 14.54 -29.19
C LEU A 71 19.07 14.38 -29.23
N ALA A 72 19.63 13.42 -28.49
CA ALA A 72 21.05 13.12 -28.52
C ALA A 72 21.53 12.65 -29.90
N VAL A 73 20.76 11.78 -30.56
CA VAL A 73 21.04 11.35 -31.94
C VAL A 73 20.96 12.54 -32.90
N MET A 74 19.93 13.38 -32.79
CA MET A 74 19.79 14.57 -33.63
C MET A 74 20.93 15.56 -33.42
N LEU A 75 21.36 15.81 -32.18
CA LEU A 75 22.55 16.62 -31.89
C LEU A 75 23.82 16.00 -32.47
N THR A 76 23.97 14.68 -32.38
CA THR A 76 25.10 13.96 -32.99
C THR A 76 25.14 14.18 -34.50
N VAL A 77 24.01 14.01 -35.18
CA VAL A 77 23.89 14.18 -36.63
C VAL A 77 24.12 15.64 -37.02
N LEU A 78 23.58 16.59 -36.24
CA LEU A 78 23.77 18.02 -36.48
C LEU A 78 25.24 18.44 -36.33
N TRP A 79 25.96 17.84 -35.38
CA TRP A 79 27.39 18.09 -35.15
C TRP A 79 28.32 17.19 -35.97
N TRP A 80 27.76 16.34 -36.83
CA TRP A 80 28.50 15.34 -37.60
C TRP A 80 29.59 16.00 -38.45
N ASP A 81 29.50 17.23 -38.95
CA ASP A 81 30.61 17.80 -39.76
C ASP A 81 31.91 18.16 -38.98
N THR A 82 31.97 17.96 -37.66
CA THR A 82 33.16 18.28 -36.84
C THR A 82 34.05 17.07 -36.50
N PRO A 83 35.38 17.22 -36.29
CA PRO A 83 36.33 16.11 -36.07
C PRO A 83 36.09 15.24 -34.82
N TYR A 84 35.33 15.73 -33.84
CA TYR A 84 35.15 15.09 -32.53
C TYR A 84 33.90 14.20 -32.41
N ARG A 85 33.40 13.65 -33.53
CA ARG A 85 32.19 12.81 -33.59
C ARG A 85 32.09 11.74 -32.52
N VAL A 86 33.16 10.97 -32.32
CA VAL A 86 33.18 9.81 -31.42
C VAL A 86 33.09 10.23 -29.95
N LEU A 87 33.68 11.38 -29.60
CA LEU A 87 33.63 11.92 -28.24
C LEU A 87 32.23 12.41 -27.89
N ALA A 88 31.55 13.09 -28.83
CA ALA A 88 30.17 13.52 -28.66
C ALA A 88 29.23 12.31 -28.48
N LEU A 89 29.41 11.27 -29.30
CA LEU A 89 28.63 10.03 -29.20
C LEU A 89 28.85 9.32 -27.86
N ALA A 90 30.11 9.20 -27.43
CA ALA A 90 30.46 8.56 -26.17
C ALA A 90 29.94 9.35 -24.96
N ALA A 91 30.04 10.67 -24.97
CA ALA A 91 29.54 11.53 -23.89
C ALA A 91 28.01 11.42 -23.76
N PHE A 92 27.27 11.49 -24.87
CA PHE A 92 25.82 11.33 -24.86
C PHE A 92 25.41 9.91 -24.46
N ALA A 93 26.09 8.87 -24.98
CA ALA A 93 25.83 7.49 -24.57
C ALA A 93 26.02 7.32 -23.05
N PHE A 94 27.07 7.92 -22.47
CA PHE A 94 27.33 7.85 -21.04
C PHE A 94 26.27 8.58 -20.21
N VAL A 95 25.83 9.77 -20.65
CA VAL A 95 24.73 10.52 -20.02
C VAL A 95 23.43 9.70 -20.07
N PHE A 96 23.12 9.07 -21.20
CA PHE A 96 21.95 8.21 -21.33
C PHE A 96 22.00 6.99 -20.44
N LEU A 97 23.14 6.30 -20.42
CA LEU A 97 23.33 5.11 -19.60
C LEU A 97 23.23 5.44 -18.11
N THR A 98 23.80 6.57 -17.69
CA THR A 98 23.77 7.02 -16.29
C THR A 98 22.37 7.45 -15.87
N LEU A 99 21.65 8.25 -16.67
CA LEU A 99 20.25 8.58 -16.39
C LEU A 99 19.36 7.35 -16.37
N GLY A 100 19.53 6.42 -17.31
CA GLY A 100 18.80 5.15 -17.35
C GLY A 100 19.09 4.28 -16.12
N ALA A 101 20.36 4.15 -15.72
CA ALA A 101 20.76 3.39 -14.54
C ALA A 101 20.23 4.00 -13.25
N VAL A 102 20.25 5.34 -13.12
CA VAL A 102 19.69 6.06 -11.96
C VAL A 102 18.17 5.86 -11.91
N GLY A 103 17.47 5.99 -13.04
CA GLY A 103 16.03 5.74 -13.13
C GLY A 103 15.66 4.31 -12.76
N ALA A 104 16.42 3.32 -13.27
CA ALA A 104 16.23 1.91 -12.94
C ALA A 104 16.50 1.62 -11.46
N ALA A 105 17.56 2.20 -10.89
CA ALA A 105 17.87 2.06 -9.47
C ALA A 105 16.78 2.71 -8.58
N TRP A 106 16.23 3.85 -8.98
CA TRP A 106 15.16 4.52 -8.25
C TRP A 106 13.86 3.72 -8.29
N ALA A 107 13.49 3.22 -9.48
CA ALA A 107 12.35 2.33 -9.65
C ALA A 107 12.49 1.05 -8.82
N TRP A 108 13.68 0.43 -8.85
CA TRP A 108 13.99 -0.78 -8.07
C TRP A 108 13.88 -0.52 -6.56
N ARG A 109 14.46 0.57 -6.07
CA ARG A 109 14.37 0.95 -4.65
C ARG A 109 12.92 1.17 -4.23
N ASN A 110 12.14 1.86 -5.05
CA ASN A 110 10.74 2.14 -4.74
C ASN A 110 9.89 0.84 -4.70
N TRP A 111 10.17 -0.10 -5.60
CA TRP A 111 9.57 -1.45 -5.60
C TRP A 111 9.93 -2.25 -4.34
N VAL A 112 11.20 -2.22 -3.92
CA VAL A 112 11.65 -2.92 -2.71
C VAL A 112 11.03 -2.30 -1.47
N VAL A 113 10.94 -0.97 -1.37
CA VAL A 113 10.32 -0.27 -0.22
C VAL A 113 8.83 -0.57 -0.12
N GLN A 114 8.08 -0.61 -1.23
CA GLN A 114 6.67 -0.99 -1.26
C GLN A 114 6.41 -2.38 -0.66
N ARG A 115 7.35 -3.33 -0.82
CA ARG A 115 7.23 -4.67 -0.23
C ARG A 115 7.23 -4.67 1.31
N ASN A 116 7.93 -3.72 1.94
CA ASN A 116 7.99 -3.62 3.41
C ASN A 116 6.67 -3.12 4.05
N TRP A 117 5.88 -2.30 3.35
CA TRP A 117 4.59 -1.82 3.88
C TRP A 117 3.59 -2.97 4.09
N PHE A 118 3.63 -3.97 3.21
CA PHE A 118 2.82 -5.18 3.36
C PHE A 118 3.34 -6.09 4.48
N GLU A 119 4.64 -6.15 4.72
CA GLU A 119 5.19 -6.91 5.85
C GLU A 119 4.78 -6.31 7.19
N ALA A 120 4.89 -4.99 7.37
CA ALA A 120 4.43 -4.31 8.57
C ALA A 120 2.92 -4.52 8.79
N THR A 121 2.11 -4.35 7.74
CA THR A 121 0.66 -4.60 7.80
C THR A 121 0.34 -6.06 8.13
N ARG A 122 1.09 -7.03 7.58
CA ARG A 122 0.93 -8.45 7.90
C ARG A 122 1.34 -8.78 9.33
N GLN A 123 2.36 -8.11 9.87
CA GLN A 123 2.78 -8.28 11.26
C GLN A 123 1.72 -7.72 12.22
N GLU A 124 1.16 -6.55 11.92
CA GLU A 124 0.05 -5.95 12.69
C GLU A 124 -1.19 -6.87 12.66
N LEU A 125 -1.58 -7.36 11.48
CA LEU A 125 -2.68 -8.33 11.32
C LEU A 125 -2.43 -9.65 12.08
N ALA A 126 -1.17 -10.12 12.13
CA ALA A 126 -0.79 -11.31 12.87
C ALA A 126 -0.73 -11.08 14.41
N ALA A 127 -0.52 -9.84 14.85
CA ALA A 127 -0.59 -9.46 16.26
C ALA A 127 -2.05 -9.34 16.72
N ASP A 128 -2.91 -8.74 15.90
CA ASP A 128 -4.35 -8.67 16.16
C ASP A 128 -5.02 -10.06 16.11
N ALA A 129 -4.61 -10.93 15.18
CA ALA A 129 -5.07 -12.33 15.14
C ALA A 129 -4.65 -13.13 16.39
N ARG A 130 -3.53 -12.77 17.02
CA ARG A 130 -3.08 -13.39 18.28
C ARG A 130 -3.86 -12.88 19.50
N LYS A 131 -4.23 -11.60 19.53
CA LYS A 131 -5.12 -11.04 20.55
C LYS A 131 -6.55 -11.60 20.49
N LEU A 132 -6.97 -12.08 19.32
CA LEU A 132 -8.31 -12.66 19.09
C LEU A 132 -8.38 -14.18 19.30
N ARG A 133 -7.25 -14.86 19.53
CA ARG A 133 -7.27 -16.27 19.98
C ARG A 133 -7.23 -16.29 21.51
N PRO A 134 -8.27 -16.83 22.17
CA PRO A 134 -8.37 -16.88 23.64
C PRO A 134 -7.27 -17.74 24.27
#